data_AF-A0A2V8FMR9-F1
#
_entry.id   AF-A0A2V8FMR9-F1
#
_cell.length_a   1.000
_cell.length_b   1.000
_cell.length_c   1.000
_cell.angle_alpha   90.00
_cell.angle_beta   90.00
_cell.angle_gamma   90.00
#
_symmetry.space_group_name_H-M   'P 1'
#
loop_
_entity.id
_entity.type
_entity.pdbx_description
1 polymer ?
#
loop_
_entity_poly.entity_id
_entity_poly.type
_entity_poly.pdbx_seq_one_letter_code
_entity_poly.pdbx_strand_id
1 'polypeptide(L)'
;NSDTALSPVYTCDPRVDGTAVGEKILNVNCISVPAFGKNGDLVPPFNIRTPTRFNHDLTFFKNFTTVHDQKLQFRIGFFNLFNQAFANTNIGNDINLTLQTTCKVRVNNVPDGTGAFQNNVCDPTGGFDYTQQTKDNFGKINLKRGHRVIELVLKYYF
;
A
#
# COMPACT_ATOMS: atom_id res chain seq x y z
N ASN A 1 7.82 24.43 -7.17
CA ASN A 1 8.79 23.43 -7.64
C ASN A 1 8.05 22.26 -8.20
N SER A 2 8.00 22.15 -9.52
CA SER A 2 7.57 20.94 -10.20
C SER A 2 8.71 19.93 -10.09
N ASP A 3 8.76 19.23 -8.94
CA ASP A 3 9.61 18.04 -8.80
C ASP A 3 9.15 17.05 -9.87
N THR A 4 9.90 16.93 -10.96
CA THR A 4 9.74 15.82 -11.89
C THR A 4 10.08 14.57 -11.11
N ALA A 5 9.05 13.88 -10.63
CA ALA A 5 9.21 12.64 -9.89
C ALA A 5 10.06 11.67 -10.73
N LEU A 6 11.21 11.27 -10.20
CA LEU A 6 12.03 10.23 -10.81
C LEU A 6 11.29 8.90 -10.68
N SER A 7 11.01 8.27 -11.82
CA SER A 7 10.53 6.89 -11.87
C SER A 7 11.63 5.94 -11.43
N PRO A 8 11.32 4.87 -10.68
CA PRO A 8 12.31 3.86 -10.31
C PRO A 8 12.73 3.02 -11.52
N VAL A 9 13.91 2.42 -11.42
CA VAL A 9 14.37 1.38 -12.37
C VAL A 9 14.09 0.00 -11.78
N TYR A 10 13.40 -0.85 -12.54
CA TYR A 10 13.14 -2.23 -12.14
C TYR A 10 14.19 -3.17 -12.74
N THR A 11 14.93 -3.87 -11.89
CA THR A 11 15.98 -4.82 -12.31
C THR A 11 15.46 -6.26 -12.44
N CYS A 12 14.34 -6.55 -11.78
CA CYS A 12 13.58 -7.81 -11.84
C CYS A 12 12.11 -7.55 -11.49
N ASP A 13 11.28 -8.61 -11.54
CA ASP A 13 9.90 -8.52 -11.05
C ASP A 13 9.90 -8.31 -9.53
N PRO A 14 9.39 -7.17 -9.02
CA PRO A 14 9.41 -6.87 -7.60
C PRO A 14 8.31 -7.59 -6.82
N ARG A 15 7.38 -8.28 -7.49
CA ARG A 15 6.24 -8.92 -6.82
C ARG A 15 6.69 -10.15 -6.05
N VAL A 16 6.14 -10.32 -4.86
CA VAL A 16 6.31 -11.51 -4.01
C VAL A 16 4.97 -11.90 -3.40
N ASP A 17 4.79 -13.18 -3.06
CA ASP A 17 3.49 -13.76 -2.71
C ASP A 17 3.08 -13.58 -1.23
N GLY A 18 3.60 -12.54 -0.56
CA GLY A 18 3.25 -12.28 0.83
C GLY A 18 1.78 -11.94 0.97
N THR A 19 1.11 -12.62 1.89
CA THR A 19 -0.31 -12.37 2.17
C THR A 19 -0.54 -12.09 3.64
N ALA A 20 0.30 -12.53 4.58
CA ALA A 20 0.10 -12.35 6.02
C ALA A 20 0.72 -11.05 6.56
N VAL A 21 0.28 -10.64 7.75
CA VAL A 21 0.94 -9.53 8.47
C VAL A 21 2.37 -9.96 8.82
N GLY A 22 3.34 -9.10 8.53
CA GLY A 22 4.77 -9.36 8.68
C GLY A 22 5.46 -9.81 7.40
N GLU A 23 4.71 -10.33 6.42
CA GLU A 23 5.24 -10.73 5.11
C GLU A 23 5.40 -9.53 4.18
N LYS A 24 6.20 -9.68 3.13
CA LYS A 24 6.42 -8.65 2.11
C LYS A 24 5.61 -8.97 0.86
N ILE A 25 4.99 -7.95 0.26
CA ILE A 25 4.33 -8.00 -1.06
C ILE A 25 5.24 -7.46 -2.18
N LEU A 26 6.31 -6.75 -1.81
CA LEU A 26 7.29 -6.21 -2.74
C LEU A 26 8.72 -6.49 -2.27
N ASN A 27 9.58 -6.86 -3.21
CA ASN A 27 11.01 -7.01 -3.02
C ASN A 27 11.73 -5.74 -3.47
N VAL A 28 12.32 -5.02 -2.52
CA VAL A 28 13.08 -3.80 -2.80
C VAL A 28 14.34 -4.05 -3.63
N ASN A 29 14.91 -5.26 -3.60
CA ASN A 29 16.12 -5.56 -4.39
C ASN A 29 15.86 -5.55 -5.92
N CYS A 30 14.59 -5.61 -6.34
CA CYS A 30 14.18 -5.48 -7.73
C CYS A 30 13.86 -4.03 -8.13
N ILE A 31 14.00 -3.08 -7.22
CA ILE A 31 13.72 -1.66 -7.42
C ILE A 31 15.01 -0.91 -7.13
N SER A 32 15.38 0.02 -8.01
CA SER A 32 16.62 0.78 -7.88
C SER A 32 16.39 2.26 -8.19
N VAL A 33 17.22 3.11 -7.57
CA VAL A 33 17.27 4.53 -7.91
C VAL A 33 17.94 4.67 -9.29
N PRO A 34 17.35 5.43 -10.23
CA PRO A 34 17.99 5.69 -11.52
C PRO A 34 19.39 6.28 -11.36
N ALA A 35 20.27 5.98 -12.32
CA ALA A 35 21.57 6.63 -12.40
C ALA A 35 21.40 8.15 -12.58
N PHE A 36 22.40 8.92 -12.17
CA PHE A 36 22.39 10.38 -12.33
C PHE A 36 22.11 10.80 -13.78
N GLY A 37 21.19 11.75 -13.98
CA GLY A 37 20.78 12.21 -15.30
C GLY A 37 19.92 11.22 -16.10
N LYS A 38 19.51 10.09 -15.50
CA LYS A 38 18.56 9.14 -16.08
C LYS A 38 17.25 9.14 -15.28
N ASN A 39 16.18 8.78 -15.96
CA ASN A 39 14.90 8.48 -15.34
C ASN A 39 14.58 7.01 -15.56
N GLY A 40 13.86 6.38 -14.63
CA GLY A 40 13.34 5.03 -14.84
C GLY A 40 12.15 5.02 -15.79
N ASP A 41 11.54 3.85 -15.94
CA ASP A 41 10.39 3.68 -16.84
C ASP A 41 9.18 4.46 -16.33
N LEU A 42 8.65 5.38 -17.14
CA LEU A 42 7.43 6.14 -16.81
C LEU A 42 6.19 5.25 -16.71
N VAL A 43 6.19 4.14 -17.45
CA VAL A 43 5.19 3.08 -17.36
C VAL A 43 5.88 1.87 -16.76
N PRO A 44 5.54 1.48 -15.51
CA PRO A 44 6.15 0.32 -14.88
C PRO A 44 5.96 -0.95 -15.75
N PRO A 45 7.02 -1.73 -15.99
CA PRO A 45 6.94 -2.96 -16.79
C PRO A 45 6.13 -4.07 -16.09
N PHE A 46 5.93 -3.96 -14.78
CA PHE A 46 5.22 -4.93 -13.95
C PHE A 46 3.88 -4.39 -13.46
N ASN A 47 2.87 -5.25 -13.47
CA ASN A 47 1.57 -4.92 -12.90
C ASN A 47 1.57 -5.16 -11.39
N ILE A 48 1.90 -4.13 -10.63
CA ILE A 48 1.93 -4.17 -9.16
C ILE A 48 0.52 -3.92 -8.64
N ARG A 49 -0.04 -4.93 -7.97
CA ARG A 49 -1.38 -4.86 -7.36
C ARG A 49 -1.31 -5.34 -5.92
N THR A 50 -2.21 -4.82 -5.09
CA THR A 50 -2.46 -5.40 -3.77
C THR A 50 -3.11 -6.78 -3.90
N PRO A 51 -2.95 -7.66 -2.89
CA PRO A 51 -3.59 -8.97 -2.90
C PRO A 51 -5.11 -8.89 -3.10
N THR A 52 -5.66 -9.89 -3.79
CA THR A 52 -7.08 -9.97 -4.10
C THR A 52 -7.96 -9.93 -2.86
N ARG A 53 -9.07 -9.22 -2.96
CA ARG A 53 -10.10 -9.11 -1.91
C ARG A 53 -11.37 -9.80 -2.37
N PHE A 54 -12.05 -10.47 -1.43
CA PHE A 54 -13.32 -11.14 -1.65
C PHE A 54 -14.24 -10.85 -0.48
N ASN A 55 -15.23 -9.99 -0.72
CA ASN A 55 -16.23 -9.62 0.27
C ASN A 55 -17.55 -10.31 -0.05
N HIS A 56 -18.18 -10.88 0.97
CA HIS A 56 -19.49 -11.52 0.84
C HIS A 56 -20.47 -10.91 1.81
N ASP A 57 -21.58 -10.44 1.26
CA ASP A 57 -22.68 -9.93 2.02
C ASP A 57 -23.89 -10.85 1.77
N LEU A 58 -24.57 -11.22 2.84
CA LEU A 58 -25.69 -12.16 2.82
C LEU A 58 -26.84 -11.58 3.62
N THR A 59 -27.99 -11.42 3.00
CA THR A 59 -29.20 -10.93 3.67
C THR A 59 -30.32 -11.93 3.51
N PHE A 60 -30.91 -12.35 4.62
CA PHE A 60 -32.14 -13.13 4.64
C PHE A 60 -33.31 -12.24 5.04
N PHE A 61 -34.45 -12.39 4.38
CA PHE A 61 -35.69 -11.74 4.79
C PHE A 61 -36.87 -12.70 4.65
N LYS A 62 -37.81 -12.59 5.59
CA LYS A 62 -39.08 -13.30 5.54
C LYS A 62 -40.20 -12.37 5.95
N ASN A 63 -41.26 -12.37 5.14
CA ASN A 63 -42.52 -11.75 5.47
C ASN A 63 -43.44 -12.81 6.07
N PHE A 64 -44.02 -12.49 7.22
CA PHE A 64 -45.11 -13.24 7.82
C PHE A 64 -46.38 -12.41 7.63
N THR A 65 -47.37 -12.95 6.92
CA THR A 65 -48.70 -12.34 6.80
C THR A 65 -49.44 -12.51 8.12
N THR A 66 -50.05 -11.42 8.60
CA THR A 66 -50.87 -11.39 9.80
C THR A 66 -52.34 -11.24 9.38
N VAL A 67 -53.15 -10.46 10.11
CA VAL A 67 -54.58 -10.27 9.82
C VAL A 67 -54.75 -9.09 8.86
N HIS A 68 -55.77 -9.12 7.99
CA HIS A 68 -56.13 -8.01 7.10
C HIS A 68 -55.00 -7.56 6.16
N ASP A 69 -54.32 -8.50 5.49
CA ASP A 69 -53.20 -8.25 4.55
C ASP A 69 -51.95 -7.56 5.14
N GLN A 70 -51.93 -7.32 6.45
CA GLN A 70 -50.77 -6.80 7.18
C GLN A 70 -49.60 -7.78 7.14
N LYS A 71 -48.37 -7.25 7.18
CA LYS A 71 -47.16 -8.07 7.09
C LYS A 71 -46.13 -7.65 8.13
N LEU A 72 -45.52 -8.63 8.78
CA LEU A 72 -44.34 -8.46 9.61
C LEU A 72 -43.12 -9.01 8.86
N GLN A 73 -42.15 -8.15 8.56
CA GLN A 73 -40.90 -8.51 7.90
C GLN A 73 -39.77 -8.59 8.92
N PHE A 74 -39.14 -9.76 8.98
CA PHE A 74 -37.85 -9.93 9.64
C PHE A 74 -36.75 -9.93 8.59
N ARG A 75 -35.67 -9.19 8.85
CA ARG A 75 -34.47 -9.17 8.02
C ARG A 75 -33.24 -9.31 8.89
N ILE A 76 -32.33 -10.19 8.47
CA ILE A 76 -30.99 -10.34 9.04
C ILE A 76 -29.96 -10.18 7.92
N GLY A 77 -29.01 -9.26 8.11
CA GLY A 77 -27.90 -9.01 7.19
C GLY A 77 -26.58 -9.40 7.83
N PHE A 78 -25.71 -10.07 7.06
CA PHE A 78 -24.33 -10.37 7.39
C PHE A 78 -23.44 -9.69 6.34
N PHE A 79 -22.62 -8.73 6.76
CA PHE A 79 -21.67 -8.04 5.88
C PHE A 79 -20.26 -8.49 6.20
N ASN A 80 -19.46 -8.78 5.16
CA ASN A 80 -18.18 -9.46 5.30
C ASN A 80 -18.32 -10.80 6.05
N LEU A 81 -19.16 -11.69 5.52
CA LEU A 81 -19.55 -12.97 6.12
C LEU A 81 -18.35 -13.80 6.58
N PHE A 82 -17.29 -13.84 5.76
CA PHE A 82 -16.04 -14.59 6.05
C PHE A 82 -14.99 -13.78 6.82
N ASN A 83 -15.33 -12.57 7.26
CA ASN A 83 -14.46 -11.69 8.04
C ASN A 83 -13.07 -11.49 7.40
N GLN A 84 -13.01 -11.28 6.08
CA GLN A 84 -11.75 -11.08 5.38
C GLN A 84 -11.16 -9.72 5.76
N ALA A 85 -9.89 -9.72 6.17
CA ALA A 85 -9.09 -8.52 6.39
C ALA A 85 -8.05 -8.35 5.27
N PHE A 86 -7.76 -7.11 4.90
CA PHE A 86 -6.86 -6.77 3.79
C PHE A 86 -5.98 -5.57 4.15
N ALA A 87 -4.83 -5.46 3.50
CA ALA A 87 -3.95 -4.32 3.62
C ALA A 87 -4.27 -3.31 2.50
N ASN A 88 -4.20 -2.01 2.81
CA ASN A 88 -4.55 -0.95 1.88
C ASN A 88 -3.32 -0.07 1.58
N THR A 89 -3.10 0.33 0.34
CA THR A 89 -2.06 1.30 -0.02
C THR A 89 -2.50 2.75 0.18
N ASN A 90 -3.80 3.01 0.28
CA ASN A 90 -4.40 4.33 0.45
C ASN A 90 -4.54 4.75 1.91
N ILE A 91 -4.41 3.80 2.85
CA ILE A 91 -4.37 4.08 4.29
C ILE A 91 -2.91 3.99 4.71
N GLY A 92 -2.34 5.11 5.13
CA GLY A 92 -0.93 5.19 5.50
C GLY A 92 -0.53 4.11 6.50
N ASN A 93 0.55 3.42 6.20
CA ASN A 93 1.23 2.40 7.02
C ASN A 93 0.68 0.97 7.02
N ASP A 94 -0.46 0.63 6.37
CA ASP A 94 -0.89 -0.77 6.29
C ASP A 94 0.14 -1.63 5.51
N ILE A 95 0.69 -1.05 4.43
CA ILE A 95 1.85 -1.55 3.71
C ILE A 95 2.95 -0.50 3.81
N ASN A 96 4.16 -0.90 4.21
CA ASN A 96 5.28 0.02 4.26
C ASN A 96 5.88 0.22 2.85
N LEU A 97 5.55 1.35 2.24
CA LEU A 97 6.09 1.78 0.96
C LEU A 97 7.13 2.90 1.11
N THR A 98 7.65 3.09 2.32
CA THR A 98 8.65 4.13 2.60
C THR A 98 9.99 3.70 2.01
N LEU A 99 10.49 4.51 1.07
CA LEU A 99 11.80 4.32 0.47
C LEU A 99 12.74 5.39 1.00
N GLN A 100 13.77 4.98 1.73
CA GLN A 100 14.82 5.88 2.20
C GLN A 100 16.17 5.44 1.64
N THR A 101 16.87 6.42 1.09
CA THR A 101 18.16 6.22 0.46
C THR A 101 19.22 7.07 1.17
N THR A 102 20.42 6.54 1.26
CA THR A 102 21.62 7.26 1.67
C THR A 102 22.57 7.38 0.49
N CYS A 103 23.30 8.48 0.42
CA CYS A 103 24.33 8.64 -0.60
C CYS A 103 25.50 7.72 -0.30
N LYS A 104 26.00 7.05 -1.34
CA LYS A 104 27.19 6.21 -1.25
C LYS A 104 28.45 7.01 -1.04
N VAL A 105 28.56 8.11 -1.78
CA VAL A 105 29.72 8.98 -1.79
C VAL A 105 29.32 10.35 -1.28
N ARG A 106 30.14 10.88 -0.39
CA ARG A 106 30.01 12.24 0.12
C ARG A 106 31.36 12.92 0.01
N VAL A 107 31.35 14.14 -0.49
CA VAL A 107 32.54 14.93 -0.79
C VAL A 107 32.59 16.15 0.12
N ASN A 108 33.81 16.54 0.47
CA ASN A 108 34.11 17.70 1.28
C ASN A 108 34.62 18.84 0.41
N ASN A 109 34.60 20.06 0.96
CA ASN A 109 35.05 21.27 0.29
C ASN A 109 34.37 21.52 -1.06
N VAL A 110 33.04 21.35 -1.13
CA VAL A 110 32.25 21.67 -2.32
C VAL A 110 31.87 23.16 -2.28
N PRO A 111 32.21 23.96 -3.30
CA PRO A 111 31.77 25.36 -3.37
C PRO A 111 30.23 25.46 -3.34
N ASP A 112 29.68 26.32 -2.49
CA ASP A 112 28.21 26.48 -2.35
C ASP A 112 27.62 27.66 -3.12
N GLY A 113 28.45 28.36 -3.91
CA GLY A 113 28.05 29.52 -4.68
C GLY A 113 27.96 30.82 -3.88
N THR A 114 28.22 30.80 -2.56
CA THR A 114 28.28 32.00 -1.70
C THR A 114 29.70 32.47 -1.39
N GLY A 115 30.71 31.82 -2.00
CA GLY A 115 32.11 32.01 -1.67
C GLY A 115 32.60 31.17 -0.48
N ALA A 116 31.71 30.33 0.08
CA ALA A 116 32.03 29.36 1.11
C ALA A 116 32.09 27.93 0.53
N PHE A 117 32.56 27.00 1.36
CA PHE A 117 32.66 25.58 1.05
C PHE A 117 31.83 24.77 2.03
N GLN A 118 31.17 23.74 1.52
CA GLN A 118 30.38 22.80 2.32
C GLN A 118 31.07 21.44 2.37
N ASN A 119 31.02 20.83 3.55
CA ASN A 119 31.48 19.48 3.79
C ASN A 119 30.30 18.52 3.81
N ASN A 120 30.59 17.22 3.63
CA ASN A 120 29.61 16.15 3.70
C ASN A 120 28.46 16.29 2.67
N VAL A 121 28.76 16.84 1.49
CA VAL A 121 27.81 17.02 0.40
C VAL A 121 27.67 15.71 -0.36
N CYS A 122 26.43 15.31 -0.66
CA CYS A 122 26.15 14.10 -1.43
C CYS A 122 26.67 14.24 -2.86
N ASP A 123 27.47 13.27 -3.33
CA ASP A 123 27.81 13.14 -4.74
C ASP A 123 26.83 12.16 -5.41
N PRO A 124 25.88 12.63 -6.23
CA PRO A 124 24.88 11.77 -6.85
C PRO A 124 25.46 10.86 -7.94
N THR A 125 26.66 11.15 -8.45
CA THR A 125 27.33 10.31 -9.47
C THR A 125 27.84 8.99 -8.88
N GLY A 126 28.17 8.99 -7.58
CA GLY A 126 28.51 7.78 -6.82
C GLY A 126 27.30 6.88 -6.50
N GLY A 127 26.09 7.36 -6.75
CA GLY A 127 24.84 6.62 -6.54
C GLY A 127 24.36 6.55 -5.09
N PHE A 128 23.31 5.76 -4.88
CA PHE A 128 22.57 5.67 -3.62
C PHE A 128 22.45 4.22 -3.14
N ASP A 129 22.40 4.05 -1.82
CA ASP A 129 22.07 2.79 -1.16
C ASP A 129 20.78 2.92 -0.36
N TYR A 130 20.04 1.82 -0.21
CA TYR A 130 18.90 1.78 0.70
C TYR A 130 19.34 1.69 2.15
N THR A 131 18.67 2.45 3.02
CA THR A 131 18.84 2.31 4.47
C THR A 131 18.45 0.90 4.94
N GLN A 132 18.99 0.45 6.06
CA GLN A 132 18.64 -0.86 6.62
C GLN A 132 17.12 -0.96 6.89
N GLN A 133 16.51 0.13 7.39
CA GLN A 133 15.07 0.21 7.59
C GLN A 133 14.27 -0.06 6.32
N THR A 134 14.72 0.48 5.18
CA THR A 134 14.10 0.24 3.86
C THR A 134 14.26 -1.22 3.45
N LYS A 135 15.48 -1.77 3.56
CA LYS A 135 15.75 -3.18 3.23
C LYS A 135 14.87 -4.14 4.04
N ASP A 136 14.67 -3.84 5.31
CA ASP A 136 13.94 -4.70 6.23
C ASP A 136 12.42 -4.58 6.06
N ASN A 137 11.91 -3.37 5.77
CA ASN A 137 10.48 -3.11 5.89
C ASN A 137 9.78 -2.75 4.57
N PHE A 138 10.49 -2.38 3.51
CA PHE A 138 9.84 -2.04 2.24
C PHE A 138 8.99 -3.21 1.72
N GLY A 139 7.76 -2.92 1.31
CA GLY A 139 6.79 -3.90 0.86
C GLY A 139 6.13 -4.71 1.98
N LYS A 140 6.49 -4.51 3.26
CA LYS A 140 5.96 -5.29 4.38
C LYS A 140 4.51 -4.92 4.69
N ILE A 141 3.67 -5.93 4.88
CA ILE A 141 2.31 -5.78 5.42
C ILE A 141 2.43 -5.57 6.93
N ASN A 142 2.21 -4.35 7.41
CA ASN A 142 2.22 -4.06 8.85
C ASN A 142 0.86 -4.33 9.50
N LEU A 143 -0.23 -4.11 8.75
CA LEU A 143 -1.57 -4.22 9.29
C LEU A 143 -2.56 -4.64 8.19
N LYS A 144 -3.56 -5.43 8.60
CA LYS A 144 -4.75 -5.70 7.82
C LYS A 144 -5.97 -5.15 8.54
N ARG A 145 -6.93 -4.65 7.77
CA ARG A 145 -8.18 -4.09 8.27
C ARG A 145 -9.36 -4.86 7.69
N GLY A 146 -10.36 -5.08 8.52
CA GLY A 146 -11.59 -5.77 8.16
C GLY A 146 -12.51 -5.79 9.38
N HIS A 147 -13.80 -5.67 9.16
CA HIS A 147 -14.81 -5.86 10.19
C HIS A 147 -16.00 -6.60 9.57
N ARG A 148 -16.67 -7.41 10.41
CA ARG A 148 -17.92 -8.09 10.07
C ARG A 148 -19.06 -7.40 10.80
N VAL A 149 -20.13 -7.09 10.08
CA VAL A 149 -21.32 -6.44 10.64
C VAL A 149 -22.49 -7.40 10.55
N ILE A 150 -23.28 -7.49 11.62
CA ILE A 150 -24.55 -8.21 11.65
C ILE A 150 -25.65 -7.18 11.91
N GLU A 151 -26.64 -7.15 11.04
CA GLU A 151 -27.77 -6.22 11.13
C GLU A 151 -29.07 -7.00 11.34
N LEU A 152 -29.92 -6.51 12.25
CA LEU A 152 -31.25 -7.05 12.54
C LEU A 152 -32.28 -5.95 12.34
N VAL A 153 -33.29 -6.23 11.51
CA VAL A 153 -34.36 -5.27 11.21
C VAL A 153 -35.71 -5.93 11.34
N LEU A 154 -36.63 -5.23 11.99
CA LEU A 154 -38.05 -5.55 12.06
C LEU A 154 -38.85 -4.44 11.37
N LYS A 155 -39.70 -4.80 10.40
CA LYS A 155 -40.57 -3.84 9.71
C LYS A 155 -42.01 -4.33 9.69
N TYR A 156 -42.94 -3.45 10.04
CA TYR A 156 -44.37 -3.70 10.00
C TYR A 156 -45.01 -2.93 8.83
N TYR A 157 -45.92 -3.59 8.12
CA TYR A 157 -46.71 -3.03 7.02
C TYR A 157 -48.17 -3.02 7.44
N PHE A 158 -48.79 -1.83 7.41
CA PHE A 158 -50.20 -1.59 7.72
C PHE A 158 -51.10 -1.75 6.49
#